data_AF-A0A7V8BGD6-F1
#
_entry.id   AF-A0A7V8BGD6-F1
#
_cell.length_a   1.000
_cell.length_b   1.000
_cell.length_c   1.000
_cell.angle_alpha   90.00
_cell.angle_beta   90.00
_cell.angle_gamma   90.00
#
_symmetry.space_group_name_H-M   'P 1'
#
loop_
_entity.id
_entity.type
_entity.pdbx_description
1 polymer ?
#
loop_
_entity_poly.entity_id
_entity_poly.type
_entity_poly.pdbx_seq_one_letter_code
_entity_poly.pdbx_strand_id
1 'polypeptide(L)'
;MGYCGVEGDGGERGLDKMPLARIIHGQTRRARRLGSIFAAAVPARWAPCPAQGPMPCAKLPPGQSAQRAEGGAMPAPQTAPWSFQGRAETLEERTGVEIVVATVGRCDNYPEIPWRAFALAASLAGIAMVLAEWQRPDWMGSQHITLAICAVLFAGVLAAALTMLVPGFGRRFLSAIEAEAEVRQYAAVMFLEREWFRTSHRQAVLLLVAQFERTVVILPDTGLRKQLEDERLREIIDIMRPRLAAGEFEGAVSAGLDALEDMLLQAEGLQRKQRDEISEEHIEEKGV
;
A
#
# COMPACT_ATOMS: atom_id res chain seq x y z
N MET A 1 -0.17 65.64 40.29
CA MET A 1 0.59 64.53 40.90
C MET A 1 0.69 63.46 39.82
N GLY A 2 1.79 63.26 39.08
CA GLY A 2 3.19 63.51 39.37
C GLY A 2 3.85 62.21 39.90
N TYR A 3 4.95 61.80 39.25
CA TYR A 3 5.79 60.59 39.37
C TYR A 3 5.46 59.47 38.36
N CYS A 4 6.20 59.36 37.24
CA CYS A 4 7.62 58.99 37.02
C CYS A 4 7.98 57.56 37.45
N GLY A 5 8.46 56.79 36.46
CA GLY A 5 8.74 55.37 36.52
C GLY A 5 10.14 54.99 37.00
N VAL A 6 10.42 53.69 36.91
CA VAL A 6 11.77 53.10 36.84
C VAL A 6 11.70 51.82 35.99
N GLU A 7 12.60 51.80 35.03
CA GLU A 7 13.03 50.73 34.12
C GLU A 7 13.62 49.52 34.87
N GLY A 8 13.46 48.31 34.33
CA GLY A 8 14.03 47.10 34.91
C GLY A 8 13.84 45.85 34.05
N ASP A 9 14.59 45.83 32.96
CA ASP A 9 15.00 44.73 32.08
C ASP A 9 14.88 43.29 32.64
N GLY A 10 14.37 42.36 31.82
CA GLY A 10 14.17 40.98 32.26
C GLY A 10 13.47 40.00 31.30
N GLY A 11 13.76 40.07 30.01
CA GLY A 11 13.76 38.88 29.12
C GLY A 11 12.45 38.13 28.87
N GLU A 12 11.54 38.69 28.07
CA GLU A 12 10.56 37.90 27.34
C GLU A 12 11.05 37.62 25.91
N ARG A 13 11.54 36.39 25.70
CA ARG A 13 11.82 35.86 24.37
C ARG A 13 10.49 35.72 23.63
N GLY A 14 10.31 36.55 22.62
CA GLY A 14 9.28 36.39 21.60
C GLY A 14 9.35 35.01 20.97
N LEU A 15 8.26 34.25 21.11
CA LEU A 15 7.91 33.13 20.24
C LEU A 15 7.43 33.70 18.90
N ASP A 16 8.39 34.22 18.14
CA ASP A 16 8.20 34.59 16.75
C ASP A 16 8.53 33.35 15.90
N LYS A 17 7.52 32.92 15.12
CA LYS A 17 7.65 32.27 13.81
C LYS A 17 8.48 30.96 13.75
N MET A 18 7.78 29.83 13.86
CA MET A 18 8.23 28.55 13.32
C MET A 18 7.78 28.39 11.87
N PRO A 19 8.69 28.43 10.88
CA PRO A 19 8.43 27.86 9.56
C PRO A 19 8.55 26.33 9.62
N LEU A 20 7.44 25.66 9.26
CA LEU A 20 7.25 24.21 9.05
C LEU A 20 8.07 23.67 7.85
N ALA A 21 9.36 23.94 7.81
CA ALA A 21 10.25 23.54 6.71
C ALA A 21 11.56 22.96 7.25
N ARG A 22 11.47 21.92 8.09
CA ARG A 22 12.66 21.15 8.52
C ARG A 22 12.33 19.75 9.04
N ILE A 23 11.54 18.97 8.31
CA ILE A 23 11.36 17.52 8.58
C ILE A 23 11.48 16.72 7.27
N ILE A 24 12.45 17.04 6.40
CA ILE A 24 12.72 16.22 5.18
C ILE A 24 14.24 16.05 4.89
N HIS A 25 15.16 16.54 5.74
CA HIS A 25 16.61 16.47 5.43
C HIS A 25 17.44 15.88 6.57
N GLY A 26 17.29 14.58 6.83
CA GLY A 26 18.03 13.94 7.93
C GLY A 26 18.13 12.42 7.94
N GLN A 27 18.11 11.71 6.80
CA GLN A 27 18.29 10.24 6.81
C GLN A 27 19.10 9.65 5.62
N THR A 28 19.94 10.43 4.92
CA THR A 28 20.62 9.95 3.70
C THR A 28 22.15 10.03 3.68
N ARG A 29 22.86 9.93 4.83
CA ARG A 29 24.35 9.94 4.83
C ARG A 29 25.07 8.95 5.76
N ARG A 30 24.48 7.79 6.11
CA ARG A 30 25.20 6.78 6.93
C ARG A 30 25.05 5.30 6.51
N ALA A 31 24.86 5.04 5.21
CA ALA A 31 24.81 3.67 4.67
C ALA A 31 25.81 3.42 3.51
N ARG A 32 26.96 4.11 3.51
CA ARG A 32 28.10 3.80 2.63
C ARG A 32 29.37 3.63 3.45
N ARG A 33 29.49 2.49 4.14
CA ARG A 33 30.76 1.87 4.57
C ARG A 33 30.40 0.62 5.36
N LEU A 34 30.18 -0.47 4.66
CA LEU A 34 30.38 -1.87 5.08
C LEU A 34 29.71 -2.77 4.03
N GLY A 35 30.29 -2.72 2.83
CA GLY A 35 29.92 -3.54 1.69
C GLY A 35 31.20 -4.00 1.00
N SER A 36 31.95 -4.87 1.67
CA SER A 36 32.96 -5.71 1.03
C SER A 36 32.95 -7.04 1.75
N ILE A 37 33.07 -8.12 0.99
CA ILE A 37 32.84 -9.52 1.37
C ILE A 37 31.39 -9.94 1.12
N PHE A 38 31.01 -10.03 -0.15
CA PHE A 38 30.16 -11.08 -0.74
C PHE A 38 29.97 -10.73 -2.21
N ALA A 39 31.06 -10.86 -2.98
CA ALA A 39 31.06 -10.73 -4.43
C ALA A 39 31.67 -12.02 -5.00
N ALA A 40 30.84 -13.04 -5.14
CA ALA A 40 31.16 -14.20 -5.97
C ALA A 40 29.85 -14.75 -6.54
N ALA A 41 29.84 -14.89 -7.88
CA ALA A 41 28.79 -15.45 -8.73
C ALA A 41 27.63 -14.53 -9.14
N VAL A 42 27.93 -13.54 -9.99
CA VAL A 42 26.95 -12.96 -10.94
C VAL A 42 27.35 -13.41 -12.36
N PRO A 43 26.47 -14.04 -13.16
CA PRO A 43 26.80 -14.50 -14.50
C PRO A 43 27.04 -13.36 -15.50
N ALA A 44 27.96 -13.59 -16.43
CA ALA A 44 28.61 -12.64 -17.33
C ALA A 44 27.71 -12.08 -18.47
N ARG A 45 26.62 -11.39 -18.13
CA ARG A 45 25.80 -10.64 -19.11
C ARG A 45 25.69 -9.14 -18.82
N TRP A 46 26.38 -8.66 -17.80
CA TRP A 46 26.34 -7.27 -17.33
C TRP A 46 27.77 -6.73 -17.19
N ALA A 47 28.51 -6.69 -18.30
CA ALA A 47 29.74 -5.91 -18.37
C ALA A 47 29.35 -4.42 -18.55
N PRO A 48 29.80 -3.50 -17.69
CA PRO A 48 29.58 -2.08 -17.91
C PRO A 48 30.42 -1.59 -19.12
N CYS A 49 29.78 -0.83 -20.02
CA CYS A 49 30.45 -0.18 -21.15
C CYS A 49 31.60 0.73 -20.65
N PRO A 50 32.76 0.74 -21.33
CA PRO A 50 33.83 1.66 -20.99
C PRO A 50 33.44 3.11 -21.33
N ALA A 51 33.66 4.00 -20.36
CA ALA A 51 33.46 5.43 -20.47
C ALA A 51 34.32 6.01 -21.61
N GLN A 52 33.68 6.49 -22.67
CA GLN A 52 34.33 7.32 -23.70
C GLN A 52 34.10 8.80 -23.36
N GLY A 53 35.15 9.60 -23.57
CA GLY A 53 35.27 11.00 -23.13
C GLY A 53 34.27 11.98 -23.76
N PRO A 54 34.44 13.29 -23.48
CA PRO A 54 33.43 14.30 -23.77
C PRO A 54 33.27 14.52 -25.27
N MET A 55 32.09 14.19 -25.81
CA MET A 55 31.69 14.50 -27.18
C MET A 55 31.19 15.96 -27.29
N PRO A 56 31.45 16.64 -28.41
CA PRO A 56 31.06 18.03 -28.63
C PRO A 56 29.55 18.20 -28.86
N CYS A 57 29.00 19.32 -28.37
CA CYS A 57 27.62 19.76 -28.58
C CYS A 57 27.29 19.93 -30.07
N ALA A 58 26.69 18.91 -30.68
CA ALA A 58 26.00 19.03 -31.97
C ALA A 58 24.49 19.15 -31.72
N LYS A 59 23.90 20.23 -32.25
CA LYS A 59 22.46 20.57 -32.16
C LYS A 59 21.58 19.43 -32.70
N LEU A 60 20.60 18.98 -31.90
CA LEU A 60 19.51 18.14 -32.38
C LEU A 60 18.48 19.00 -33.15
N PRO A 61 18.04 18.58 -34.36
CA PRO A 61 16.87 19.17 -35.02
C PRO A 61 15.56 18.69 -34.37
N PRO A 62 14.49 19.49 -34.40
CA PRO A 62 13.23 19.16 -33.74
C PRO A 62 12.36 18.26 -34.62
N GLY A 63 11.69 17.30 -33.98
CA GLY A 63 10.59 16.54 -34.57
C GLY A 63 10.97 15.16 -35.08
N GLN A 64 10.88 14.17 -34.20
CA GLN A 64 10.30 12.86 -34.55
C GLN A 64 9.98 12.07 -33.28
N SER A 65 8.69 11.77 -33.18
CA SER A 65 7.99 10.92 -32.22
C SER A 65 8.67 9.57 -32.00
N ALA A 66 8.96 9.27 -30.74
CA ALA A 66 9.36 7.95 -30.28
C ALA A 66 8.15 7.01 -30.33
N GLN A 67 8.11 6.16 -31.36
CA GLN A 67 7.30 4.94 -31.34
C GLN A 67 8.23 3.73 -31.33
N ARG A 68 7.89 2.80 -30.42
CA ARG A 68 8.05 1.35 -30.53
C ARG A 68 9.39 0.72 -30.10
N ALA A 69 9.34 0.13 -28.91
CA ALA A 69 9.81 -1.23 -28.68
C ALA A 69 8.89 -1.90 -27.65
N GLU A 70 7.79 -2.48 -28.12
CA GLU A 70 6.94 -3.37 -27.34
C GLU A 70 7.64 -4.73 -27.22
N GLY A 71 8.17 -5.02 -26.02
CA GLY A 71 8.59 -6.35 -25.61
C GLY A 71 7.42 -7.03 -24.90
N GLY A 72 7.00 -8.19 -25.42
CA GLY A 72 5.76 -8.89 -25.06
C GLY A 72 5.50 -9.04 -23.56
N ALA A 73 4.43 -8.39 -23.10
CA ALA A 73 3.77 -8.71 -21.86
C ALA A 73 2.91 -9.97 -22.07
N MET A 74 3.17 -11.00 -21.26
CA MET A 74 2.30 -12.15 -21.09
C MET A 74 0.89 -11.65 -20.73
N PRO A 75 -0.19 -12.07 -21.43
CA PRO A 75 -1.53 -11.63 -21.07
C PRO A 75 -1.82 -12.10 -19.65
N ALA A 76 -2.15 -11.16 -18.78
CA ALA A 76 -2.64 -11.46 -17.44
C ALA A 76 -3.86 -12.41 -17.56
N PRO A 77 -4.05 -13.34 -16.60
CA PRO A 77 -5.24 -14.16 -16.58
C PRO A 77 -6.44 -13.21 -16.40
N GLN A 78 -7.26 -13.13 -17.45
CA GLN A 78 -8.53 -12.42 -17.45
C GLN A 78 -9.51 -13.25 -16.62
N THR A 79 -9.71 -12.88 -15.36
CA THR A 79 -10.77 -13.44 -14.51
C THR A 79 -11.99 -12.53 -14.58
N ALA A 80 -13.16 -13.14 -14.77
CA ALA A 80 -14.44 -12.55 -15.17
C ALA A 80 -14.78 -11.15 -14.57
N PRO A 81 -15.39 -10.24 -15.36
CA PRO A 81 -15.92 -8.99 -14.84
C PRO A 81 -17.04 -9.29 -13.84
N TRP A 82 -16.91 -8.74 -12.65
CA TRP A 82 -17.98 -8.77 -11.67
C TRP A 82 -19.15 -7.87 -12.10
N SER A 83 -20.37 -8.20 -11.69
CA SER A 83 -21.60 -7.55 -12.18
C SER A 83 -22.15 -6.44 -11.27
N PHE A 84 -21.32 -5.72 -10.51
CA PHE A 84 -21.78 -4.61 -9.66
C PHE A 84 -21.86 -3.24 -10.33
N GLN A 85 -21.46 -3.10 -11.60
CA GLN A 85 -21.66 -1.85 -12.38
C GLN A 85 -23.12 -1.36 -12.34
N GLY A 86 -24.08 -2.23 -12.67
CA GLY A 86 -25.50 -1.83 -12.70
C GLY A 86 -26.03 -1.40 -11.32
N ARG A 87 -25.39 -1.86 -10.23
CA ARG A 87 -25.71 -1.44 -8.86
C ARG A 87 -25.12 -0.09 -8.51
N ALA A 88 -23.88 0.19 -8.95
CA ALA A 88 -23.27 1.50 -8.83
C ALA A 88 -24.11 2.54 -9.62
N GLU A 89 -24.39 2.30 -10.90
CA GLU A 89 -25.20 3.18 -11.75
C GLU A 89 -26.56 3.53 -11.11
N THR A 90 -27.29 2.53 -10.61
CA THR A 90 -28.58 2.75 -9.94
C THR A 90 -28.44 3.67 -8.73
N LEU A 91 -27.35 3.53 -7.98
CA LEU A 91 -27.07 4.34 -6.81
C LEU A 91 -26.71 5.79 -7.17
N GLU A 92 -25.92 5.97 -8.24
CA GLU A 92 -25.57 7.29 -8.75
C GLU A 92 -26.81 8.05 -9.24
N GLU A 93 -27.72 7.37 -9.96
CA GLU A 93 -28.98 7.96 -10.42
C GLU A 93 -29.87 8.43 -9.25
N ARG A 94 -29.87 7.69 -8.14
CA ARG A 94 -30.70 7.98 -6.97
C ARG A 94 -30.11 9.07 -6.07
N THR A 95 -28.78 9.10 -5.92
CA THR A 95 -28.11 9.98 -4.94
C THR A 95 -27.45 11.20 -5.57
N GLY A 96 -27.17 11.16 -6.88
CA GLY A 96 -26.43 12.19 -7.59
C GLY A 96 -24.93 12.23 -7.26
N VAL A 97 -24.43 11.22 -6.56
CA VAL A 97 -23.02 11.05 -6.18
C VAL A 97 -22.37 10.09 -7.17
N GLU A 98 -21.15 10.41 -7.60
CA GLU A 98 -20.33 9.55 -8.44
C GLU A 98 -19.66 8.47 -7.59
N ILE A 99 -19.77 7.21 -7.97
CA ILE A 99 -19.31 6.07 -7.19
C ILE A 99 -18.39 5.21 -8.02
N VAL A 100 -17.10 5.28 -7.72
CA VAL A 100 -16.10 4.47 -8.38
C VAL A 100 -15.79 3.27 -7.51
N VAL A 101 -15.97 2.08 -8.06
CA VAL A 101 -15.58 0.83 -7.40
C VAL A 101 -14.34 0.24 -8.07
N ALA A 102 -13.28 0.07 -7.29
CA ALA A 102 -12.03 -0.49 -7.77
C ALA A 102 -11.64 -1.72 -6.93
N THR A 103 -11.20 -2.78 -7.62
CA THR A 103 -10.69 -3.99 -6.97
C THR A 103 -9.23 -4.15 -7.35
N VAL A 104 -8.34 -4.19 -6.36
CA VAL A 104 -6.90 -4.33 -6.59
C VAL A 104 -6.37 -5.60 -5.97
N GLY A 105 -5.47 -6.26 -6.71
CA GLY A 105 -4.90 -7.53 -6.26
C GLY A 105 -4.06 -7.39 -4.98
N ARG A 106 -3.21 -6.36 -4.94
CA ARG A 106 -2.26 -6.07 -3.86
C ARG A 106 -1.91 -4.58 -3.90
N CYS A 107 -1.88 -3.89 -2.77
CA CYS A 107 -1.60 -2.45 -2.75
C CYS A 107 -0.11 -2.10 -2.62
N ASP A 108 0.68 -2.95 -1.96
CA ASP A 108 2.12 -2.74 -1.81
C ASP A 108 2.90 -4.05 -1.81
N ASN A 109 4.18 -3.97 -2.17
CA ASN A 109 5.11 -5.05 -2.01
C ASN A 109 5.71 -4.99 -0.60
N TYR A 110 5.51 -6.04 0.20
CA TYR A 110 5.99 -6.11 1.58
C TYR A 110 7.32 -6.89 1.65
N PRO A 111 8.49 -6.27 1.41
CA PRO A 111 9.79 -6.94 1.49
C PRO A 111 10.10 -7.44 2.90
N GLU A 112 9.37 -6.97 3.91
CA GLU A 112 9.53 -7.39 5.28
C GLU A 112 8.92 -8.74 5.64
N ILE A 113 7.91 -9.18 4.89
CA ILE A 113 7.22 -10.46 5.14
C ILE A 113 8.21 -11.64 5.06
N PRO A 114 9.04 -11.79 4.00
CA PRO A 114 9.95 -12.92 3.89
C PRO A 114 11.00 -13.00 5.00
N TRP A 115 11.58 -11.86 5.43
CA TRP A 115 12.61 -11.89 6.47
C TRP A 115 12.03 -12.11 7.87
N ARG A 116 10.82 -11.61 8.16
CA ARG A 116 10.09 -11.92 9.40
C ARG A 116 9.79 -13.41 9.50
N ALA A 117 9.36 -14.04 8.40
CA ALA A 117 9.12 -15.48 8.34
C ALA A 117 10.40 -16.30 8.48
N PHE A 118 11.49 -15.88 7.82
CA PHE A 118 12.82 -16.48 7.98
C PHE A 118 13.25 -16.46 9.45
N ALA A 119 13.19 -15.30 10.09
CA ALA A 119 13.63 -15.12 11.47
C ALA A 119 12.81 -16.00 12.43
N LEU A 120 11.48 -16.00 12.30
CA LEU A 120 10.60 -16.81 13.14
C LEU A 120 10.89 -18.31 12.97
N ALA A 121 10.99 -18.79 11.74
CA ALA A 121 11.23 -20.21 11.46
C ALA A 121 12.63 -20.65 11.91
N ALA A 122 13.66 -19.82 11.69
CA ALA A 122 15.01 -20.10 12.17
C ALA A 122 15.07 -20.14 13.71
N SER A 123 14.40 -19.21 14.40
CA SER A 123 14.32 -19.22 15.87
C SER A 123 13.59 -20.46 16.40
N LEU A 124 12.45 -20.84 15.80
CA LEU A 124 11.71 -22.05 16.18
C LEU A 124 12.52 -23.32 15.93
N ALA A 125 13.22 -23.41 14.79
CA ALA A 125 14.09 -24.53 14.49
C ALA A 125 15.26 -24.62 15.48
N GLY A 126 15.86 -23.47 15.86
CA GLY A 126 16.92 -23.42 16.87
C GLY A 126 16.44 -23.90 18.23
N ILE A 127 15.27 -23.44 18.68
CA ILE A 127 14.64 -23.90 19.93
C ILE A 127 14.35 -25.40 19.86
N ALA A 128 13.82 -25.91 18.75
CA ALA A 128 13.55 -27.33 18.58
C ALA A 128 14.82 -28.19 18.66
N MET A 129 15.94 -27.71 18.10
CA MET A 129 17.24 -28.40 18.21
C MET A 129 17.76 -28.42 19.65
N VAL A 130 17.64 -27.32 20.39
CA VAL A 130 18.02 -27.27 21.81
C VAL A 130 17.17 -28.22 22.65
N LEU A 131 15.87 -28.28 22.40
CA LEU A 131 14.97 -29.22 23.08
C LEU A 131 15.24 -30.68 22.73
N ALA A 132 15.63 -30.95 21.48
CA ALA A 132 16.02 -32.29 21.05
C ALA A 132 17.30 -32.75 21.78
N GLU A 133 18.27 -31.85 21.92
CA GLU A 133 19.50 -32.10 22.67
C GLU A 133 19.23 -32.37 24.14
N TRP A 134 18.37 -31.54 24.77
CA TRP A 134 17.97 -31.73 26.15
C TRP A 134 17.39 -33.14 26.39
N GLN A 135 16.60 -33.67 25.45
CA GLN A 135 16.00 -34.98 25.57
C GLN A 135 16.98 -36.13 25.30
N ARG A 136 18.04 -35.89 24.53
CA ARG A 136 19.03 -36.92 24.16
C ARG A 136 20.47 -36.36 24.20
N PRO A 137 21.06 -36.24 25.41
CA PRO A 137 22.39 -35.64 25.60
C PRO A 137 23.54 -36.39 24.91
N ASP A 138 23.35 -37.67 24.55
CA ASP A 138 24.38 -38.51 23.93
C ASP A 138 24.39 -38.43 22.39
N TRP A 139 23.52 -37.60 21.79
CA TRP A 139 23.31 -37.58 20.33
C TRP A 139 24.27 -36.64 19.58
N MET A 140 24.95 -35.70 20.26
CA MET A 140 25.67 -34.62 19.58
C MET A 140 27.19 -34.84 19.41
N GLY A 141 27.57 -35.66 18.42
CA GLY A 141 28.93 -35.61 17.85
C GLY A 141 29.20 -34.33 17.04
N SER A 142 30.46 -34.04 16.67
CA SER A 142 30.83 -32.81 15.92
C SER A 142 30.06 -32.63 14.59
N GLN A 143 29.64 -33.73 13.96
CA GLN A 143 28.85 -33.73 12.72
C GLN A 143 27.42 -33.20 12.91
N HIS A 144 26.86 -33.27 14.13
CA HIS A 144 25.49 -32.88 14.42
C HIS A 144 25.33 -31.35 14.52
N ILE A 145 26.38 -30.62 14.92
CA ILE A 145 26.35 -29.14 14.99
C ILE A 145 26.20 -28.54 13.58
N THR A 146 26.97 -29.05 12.61
CA THR A 146 26.86 -28.58 11.22
C THR A 146 25.47 -28.89 10.64
N LEU A 147 24.94 -30.09 10.90
CA LEU A 147 23.59 -30.46 10.48
C LEU A 147 22.52 -29.57 11.14
N ALA A 148 22.66 -29.23 12.41
CA ALA A 148 21.74 -28.34 13.11
C ALA A 148 21.72 -26.94 12.49
N ILE A 149 22.89 -26.36 12.17
CA ILE A 149 22.98 -25.06 11.50
C ILE A 149 22.33 -25.11 10.12
N CYS A 150 22.63 -26.15 9.32
CA CYS A 150 22.00 -26.34 8.02
C CYS A 150 20.48 -26.48 8.12
N ALA A 151 19.98 -27.24 9.11
CA ALA A 151 18.55 -27.43 9.33
C ALA A 151 17.84 -26.12 9.70
N VAL A 152 18.45 -25.30 10.57
CA VAL A 152 17.90 -23.98 10.97
C VAL A 152 17.83 -23.04 9.76
N LEU A 153 18.90 -22.94 8.98
CA LEU A 153 18.93 -22.10 7.78
C LEU A 153 17.95 -22.60 6.72
N PHE A 154 17.88 -23.92 6.51
CA PHE A 154 16.94 -24.50 5.56
C PHE A 154 15.49 -24.25 5.96
N ALA A 155 15.15 -24.40 7.25
CA ALA A 155 13.82 -24.08 7.77
C ALA A 155 13.47 -22.60 7.55
N GLY A 156 14.41 -21.69 7.80
CA GLY A 156 14.26 -20.27 7.53
C GLY A 156 13.99 -19.96 6.06
N VAL A 157 14.83 -20.49 5.15
CA VAL A 157 14.69 -20.28 3.70
C VAL A 157 13.38 -20.87 3.19
N LEU A 158 13.00 -22.07 3.66
CA LEU A 158 11.75 -22.71 3.29
C LEU A 158 10.55 -21.85 3.72
N ALA A 159 10.57 -21.30 4.94
CA ALA A 159 9.51 -20.42 5.43
C ALA A 159 9.44 -19.10 4.63
N ALA A 160 10.58 -18.49 4.32
CA ALA A 160 10.64 -17.29 3.48
C ALA A 160 10.09 -17.58 2.06
N ALA A 161 10.49 -18.69 1.44
CA ALA A 161 9.95 -19.11 0.15
C ALA A 161 8.44 -19.38 0.22
N LEU A 162 7.96 -19.99 1.31
CA LEU A 162 6.54 -20.27 1.52
C LEU A 162 5.70 -18.99 1.59
N THR A 163 6.24 -17.88 2.12
CA THR A 163 5.53 -16.59 2.10
C THR A 163 5.28 -16.04 0.70
N MET A 164 6.17 -16.33 -0.26
CA MET A 164 6.04 -15.89 -1.65
C MET A 164 5.09 -16.80 -2.45
N LEU A 165 5.11 -18.10 -2.15
CA LEU A 165 4.29 -19.09 -2.84
C LEU A 165 2.83 -19.12 -2.35
N VAL A 166 2.61 -18.87 -1.06
CA VAL A 166 1.29 -18.96 -0.42
C VAL A 166 0.93 -17.61 0.19
N PRO A 167 0.13 -16.77 -0.50
CA PRO A 167 -0.21 -15.42 -0.01
C PRO A 167 -0.93 -15.44 1.34
N GLY A 168 -1.68 -16.52 1.63
CA GLY A 168 -2.32 -16.70 2.93
C GLY A 168 -1.35 -16.93 4.09
N PHE A 169 -0.16 -17.49 3.84
CA PHE A 169 0.88 -17.65 4.85
C PHE A 169 1.62 -16.32 5.08
N GLY A 170 1.98 -15.61 4.00
CA GLY A 170 2.59 -14.28 4.08
C GLY A 170 1.71 -13.27 4.84
N ARG A 171 0.39 -13.32 4.64
CA ARG A 171 -0.57 -12.45 5.34
C ARG A 171 -0.54 -12.56 6.86
N ARG A 172 -0.14 -13.70 7.45
CA ARG A 172 -0.02 -13.81 8.92
C ARG A 172 1.10 -12.93 9.49
N PHE A 173 2.06 -12.53 8.67
CA PHE A 173 3.15 -11.63 9.06
C PHE A 173 2.84 -10.15 8.78
N LEU A 174 1.70 -9.87 8.14
CA LEU A 174 1.20 -8.54 7.87
C LEU A 174 0.30 -8.08 9.03
N SER A 175 0.56 -6.90 9.57
CA SER A 175 -0.31 -6.28 10.56
C SER A 175 -1.55 -5.71 9.87
N ALA A 176 -2.74 -5.99 10.40
CA ALA A 176 -3.99 -5.47 9.84
C ALA A 176 -4.05 -3.92 9.88
N ILE A 177 -3.45 -3.31 10.91
CA ILE A 177 -3.41 -1.85 11.07
C ILE A 177 -2.48 -1.22 10.04
N GLU A 178 -1.32 -1.83 9.79
CA GLU A 178 -0.37 -1.37 8.75
C GLU A 178 -1.00 -1.53 7.36
N ALA A 179 -1.65 -2.67 7.10
CA ALA A 179 -2.34 -2.92 5.84
C ALA A 179 -3.44 -1.89 5.56
N GLU A 180 -4.24 -1.50 6.56
CA GLU A 180 -5.28 -0.48 6.37
C GLU A 180 -4.69 0.89 6.01
N ALA A 181 -3.59 1.27 6.65
CA ALA A 181 -2.90 2.52 6.34
C ALA A 181 -2.35 2.52 4.90
N GLU A 182 -1.69 1.44 4.48
CA GLU A 182 -1.13 1.32 3.13
C GLU A 182 -2.21 1.29 2.05
N VAL A 183 -3.29 0.52 2.26
CA VAL A 183 -4.44 0.49 1.33
C VAL A 183 -5.07 1.87 1.21
N ARG A 184 -5.15 2.63 2.32
CA ARG A 184 -5.68 4.00 2.29
C ARG A 184 -4.77 4.97 1.54
N GLN A 185 -3.45 4.84 1.70
CA GLN A 185 -2.49 5.65 0.95
C GLN A 185 -2.55 5.33 -0.54
N TYR A 186 -2.59 4.05 -0.89
CA TYR A 186 -2.76 3.61 -2.27
C TYR A 186 -4.08 4.15 -2.87
N ALA A 187 -5.20 4.03 -2.14
CA ALA A 187 -6.48 4.59 -2.57
C ALA A 187 -6.41 6.11 -2.81
N ALA A 188 -5.74 6.85 -1.92
CA ALA A 188 -5.59 8.29 -2.06
C ALA A 188 -4.73 8.67 -3.28
N VAL A 189 -3.65 7.94 -3.55
CA VAL A 189 -2.82 8.14 -4.74
C VAL A 189 -3.63 7.84 -6.00
N MET A 190 -4.32 6.69 -6.04
CA MET A 190 -5.16 6.30 -7.18
C MET A 190 -6.25 7.33 -7.48
N PHE A 191 -6.93 7.82 -6.44
CA PHE A 191 -7.97 8.84 -6.56
C PHE A 191 -7.45 10.16 -7.15
N LEU A 192 -6.23 10.55 -6.78
CA LEU A 192 -5.60 11.77 -7.29
C LEU A 192 -5.06 11.59 -8.72
N GLU A 193 -4.39 10.48 -9.01
CA GLU A 193 -3.81 10.20 -10.33
C GLU A 193 -4.89 10.03 -11.41
N ARG A 194 -6.04 9.47 -11.04
CA ARG A 194 -7.19 9.29 -11.93
C ARG A 194 -8.09 10.52 -12.03
N GLU A 195 -7.78 11.59 -11.30
CA GLU A 195 -8.59 12.82 -11.22
C GLU A 195 -10.08 12.56 -10.88
N TRP A 196 -10.40 11.53 -10.09
CA TRP A 196 -11.78 11.19 -9.74
C TRP A 196 -12.47 12.25 -8.86
N PHE A 197 -11.71 13.20 -8.31
CA PHE A 197 -12.23 14.40 -7.65
C PHE A 197 -12.74 15.48 -8.62
N ARG A 198 -12.51 15.33 -9.93
CA ARG A 198 -12.82 16.36 -10.93
C ARG A 198 -14.29 16.32 -11.37
N THR A 199 -15.19 16.26 -10.40
CA THR A 199 -16.64 16.36 -10.59
C THR A 199 -17.13 17.79 -10.31
N SER A 200 -18.23 18.19 -10.97
CA SER A 200 -18.80 19.54 -10.89
C SER A 200 -19.12 19.98 -9.45
N HIS A 201 -19.50 19.03 -8.60
CA HIS A 201 -19.85 19.27 -7.19
C HIS A 201 -18.87 18.66 -6.18
N ARG A 202 -17.76 18.06 -6.65
CA ARG A 202 -16.83 17.30 -5.79
C ARG A 202 -17.55 16.21 -4.99
N GLN A 203 -18.49 15.55 -5.65
CA GLN A 203 -19.33 14.49 -5.09
C GLN A 203 -18.91 13.16 -5.69
N ALA A 204 -17.68 12.73 -5.38
CA ALA A 204 -17.17 11.43 -5.77
C ALA A 204 -16.81 10.60 -4.54
N VAL A 205 -17.05 9.29 -4.61
CA VAL A 205 -16.67 8.31 -3.58
C VAL A 205 -15.95 7.16 -4.24
N LEU A 206 -14.74 6.86 -3.77
CA LEU A 206 -13.99 5.68 -4.17
C LEU A 206 -14.19 4.55 -3.14
N LEU A 207 -14.68 3.41 -3.60
CA LEU A 207 -14.73 2.15 -2.87
C LEU A 207 -13.61 1.23 -3.40
N LEU A 208 -12.49 1.17 -2.67
CA LEU A 208 -11.35 0.31 -3.03
C LEU A 208 -11.36 -0.98 -2.20
N VAL A 209 -11.30 -2.13 -2.87
CA VAL A 209 -11.14 -3.44 -2.23
C VAL A 209 -9.78 -4.04 -2.57
N ALA A 210 -8.95 -4.24 -1.55
CA ALA A 210 -7.63 -4.84 -1.67
C ALA A 210 -7.69 -6.35 -1.34
N GLN A 211 -7.50 -7.19 -2.36
CA GLN A 211 -7.75 -8.64 -2.26
C GLN A 211 -6.72 -9.38 -1.40
N PHE A 212 -5.43 -9.03 -1.50
CA PHE A 212 -4.35 -9.65 -0.74
C PHE A 212 -4.47 -9.34 0.75
N GLU A 213 -4.68 -8.07 1.07
CA GLU A 213 -4.79 -7.48 2.40
C GLU A 213 -6.14 -7.81 3.07
N ARG A 214 -7.17 -8.12 2.27
CA ARG A 214 -8.57 -8.32 2.70
C ARG A 214 -9.14 -7.11 3.43
N THR A 215 -8.77 -5.93 2.94
CA THR A 215 -9.17 -4.65 3.50
C THR A 215 -9.96 -3.87 2.46
N VAL A 216 -10.91 -3.08 2.93
CA VAL A 216 -11.65 -2.10 2.12
C VAL A 216 -11.34 -0.71 2.63
N VAL A 217 -11.20 0.24 1.70
CA VAL A 217 -11.13 1.66 2.01
C VAL A 217 -12.20 2.39 1.21
N ILE A 218 -12.96 3.22 1.92
CA ILE A 218 -13.91 4.15 1.33
C ILE A 218 -13.31 5.54 1.45
N LEU A 219 -13.08 6.19 0.31
CA LEU A 219 -12.49 7.52 0.24
C LEU A 219 -13.48 8.51 -0.40
N PRO A 220 -14.15 9.35 0.39
CA PRO A 220 -15.01 10.40 -0.13
C PRO A 220 -14.19 11.63 -0.55
N ASP A 221 -14.67 12.34 -1.57
CA ASP A 221 -14.17 13.65 -1.93
C ASP A 221 -14.55 14.70 -0.86
N THR A 222 -13.84 15.83 -0.90
CA THR A 222 -14.02 17.03 -0.10
C THR A 222 -15.45 17.55 -0.05
N GLY A 223 -16.26 17.39 -1.11
CA GLY A 223 -17.66 17.83 -1.14
C GLY A 223 -18.59 16.95 -0.31
N LEU A 224 -18.19 15.71 -0.01
CA LEU A 224 -18.97 14.74 0.76
C LEU A 224 -18.47 14.52 2.19
N ARG A 225 -17.38 15.20 2.58
CA ARG A 225 -16.72 15.02 3.88
C ARG A 225 -17.61 15.36 5.09
N LYS A 226 -18.66 16.17 4.89
CA LYS A 226 -19.64 16.51 5.94
C LYS A 226 -20.74 15.45 6.07
N GLN A 227 -21.07 14.78 4.98
CA GLN A 227 -22.10 13.75 4.91
C GLN A 227 -21.56 12.37 5.29
N LEU A 228 -20.30 12.11 4.93
CA LEU A 228 -19.57 10.86 5.15
C LEU A 228 -18.46 11.08 6.18
N GLU A 229 -18.87 11.21 7.44
CA GLU A 229 -17.93 11.26 8.59
C GLU A 229 -17.24 9.90 8.79
N ASP A 230 -16.02 9.93 9.33
CA ASP A 230 -15.18 8.74 9.48
C ASP A 230 -15.87 7.64 10.31
N GLU A 231 -16.64 8.01 11.32
CA GLU A 231 -17.41 7.09 12.16
C GLU A 231 -18.45 6.30 11.35
N ARG A 232 -19.20 6.98 10.48
CA ARG A 232 -20.20 6.35 9.63
C ARG A 232 -19.57 5.44 8.59
N LEU A 233 -18.45 5.86 7.99
CA LEU A 233 -17.69 5.02 7.06
C LEU A 233 -17.16 3.75 7.74
N ARG A 234 -16.75 3.83 9.02
CA ARG A 234 -16.33 2.64 9.78
C ARG A 234 -17.47 1.64 9.96
N GLU A 235 -18.70 2.09 10.19
CA GLU A 235 -19.87 1.19 10.28
C GLU A 235 -20.06 0.38 8.99
N ILE A 236 -19.93 1.02 7.82
CA ILE A 236 -19.98 0.34 6.52
C ILE A 236 -18.83 -0.67 6.38
N ILE A 237 -17.61 -0.26 6.73
CA ILE A 237 -16.43 -1.11 6.67
C ILE A 237 -16.61 -2.34 7.57
N ASP A 238 -17.20 -2.19 8.75
CA ASP A 238 -17.46 -3.29 9.68
C ASP A 238 -18.49 -4.30 9.15
N ILE A 239 -19.46 -3.86 8.34
CA ILE A 239 -20.39 -4.76 7.62
C ILE A 239 -19.66 -5.57 6.54
N MET A 240 -18.71 -4.95 5.84
CA MET A 240 -17.95 -5.58 4.75
C MET A 240 -16.86 -6.54 5.24
N ARG A 241 -16.18 -6.19 6.34
CA ARG A 241 -15.03 -6.91 6.92
C ARG A 241 -15.24 -8.43 7.06
N PRO A 242 -16.35 -8.95 7.62
CA PRO A 242 -16.52 -10.40 7.75
C PRO A 242 -16.62 -11.12 6.39
N ARG A 243 -17.23 -10.49 5.38
CA ARG A 243 -17.35 -11.06 4.02
C ARG A 243 -15.99 -11.09 3.31
N LEU A 244 -15.18 -10.04 3.47
CA LEU A 244 -13.80 -10.01 2.98
C LEU A 244 -12.92 -11.06 3.67
N ALA A 245 -13.10 -11.30 4.96
CA ALA A 245 -12.40 -12.34 5.69
C ALA A 245 -12.72 -13.75 5.15
N ALA A 246 -13.97 -13.98 4.72
CA ALA A 246 -14.44 -15.21 4.08
C ALA A 246 -14.00 -15.36 2.61
N GLY A 247 -13.52 -14.28 1.97
CA GLY A 247 -13.17 -14.26 0.54
C GLY A 247 -14.37 -14.00 -0.38
N GLU A 248 -15.51 -13.58 0.17
CA GLU A 248 -16.72 -13.23 -0.57
C GLU A 248 -16.66 -11.75 -1.01
N PHE A 249 -15.75 -11.43 -1.94
CA PHE A 249 -15.49 -10.04 -2.35
C PHE A 249 -16.70 -9.36 -2.99
N GLU A 250 -17.40 -10.05 -3.89
CA GLU A 250 -18.59 -9.52 -4.56
C GLU A 250 -19.73 -9.24 -3.56
N GLY A 251 -19.94 -10.15 -2.62
CA GLY A 251 -20.90 -9.99 -1.54
C GLY A 251 -20.52 -8.86 -0.59
N ALA A 252 -19.22 -8.65 -0.35
CA ALA A 252 -18.73 -7.52 0.44
C ALA A 252 -19.04 -6.20 -0.26
N VAL A 253 -18.68 -6.06 -1.54
CA VAL A 253 -18.91 -4.84 -2.31
C VAL A 253 -20.40 -4.51 -2.39
N SER A 254 -21.24 -5.49 -2.69
CA SER A 254 -22.69 -5.27 -2.80
C SER A 254 -23.29 -4.77 -1.48
N ALA A 255 -22.89 -5.34 -0.34
CA ALA A 255 -23.32 -4.85 0.98
C ALA A 255 -22.76 -3.46 1.32
N GLY A 256 -21.54 -3.15 0.86
CA GLY A 256 -20.97 -1.82 1.00
C GLY A 256 -21.75 -0.77 0.22
N LEU A 257 -22.13 -1.09 -1.03
CA LEU A 257 -22.96 -0.23 -1.87
C LEU A 257 -24.36 -0.02 -1.28
N ASP A 258 -24.99 -1.08 -0.75
CA ASP A 258 -26.29 -0.98 -0.06
C ASP A 258 -26.21 -0.05 1.16
N ALA A 259 -25.18 -0.20 1.99
CA ALA A 259 -25.00 0.64 3.17
C ALA A 259 -24.64 2.10 2.82
N LEU A 260 -23.85 2.30 1.75
CA LEU A 260 -23.58 3.63 1.20
C LEU A 260 -24.86 4.29 0.69
N GLU A 261 -25.73 3.53 0.02
CA GLU A 261 -27.03 4.00 -0.46
C GLU A 261 -27.91 4.52 0.66
N ASP A 262 -28.14 3.69 1.68
CA ASP A 262 -28.97 4.07 2.83
C ASP A 262 -28.42 5.32 3.53
N MET A 263 -27.10 5.45 3.62
CA MET A 263 -26.44 6.60 4.24
C MET A 263 -26.55 7.88 3.40
N LEU A 264 -26.35 7.79 2.08
CA LEU A 264 -26.43 8.94 1.18
C LEU A 264 -27.87 9.42 1.02
N LEU A 265 -28.85 8.53 1.03
CA LEU A 265 -30.27 8.91 0.98
C LEU A 265 -30.73 9.68 2.23
N GLN A 266 -30.10 9.42 3.38
CA GLN A 266 -30.34 10.16 4.61
C GLN A 266 -29.53 11.46 4.71
N ALA A 267 -28.57 11.67 3.82
CA ALA A 267 -27.71 12.84 3.83
C ALA A 267 -28.40 14.05 3.18
N GLU A 268 -28.45 15.16 3.91
CA GLU A 268 -28.98 16.42 3.39
C GLU A 268 -27.90 17.18 2.59
N GLY A 269 -28.33 17.94 1.57
CA GLY A 269 -27.47 18.86 0.83
C GLY A 269 -26.72 18.27 -0.37
N LEU A 270 -27.04 17.04 -0.79
CA LEU A 270 -26.53 16.48 -2.04
C LEU A 270 -27.08 17.25 -3.25
N GLN A 271 -26.21 17.57 -4.21
CA GLN A 271 -26.63 18.14 -5.49
C GLN A 271 -26.98 17.02 -6.47
N ARG A 272 -27.88 17.31 -7.41
CA ARG A 272 -28.36 16.32 -8.38
C ARG A 272 -27.37 16.21 -9.54
N LYS A 273 -26.94 14.98 -9.86
CA LYS A 273 -26.08 14.68 -11.03
C LYS A 273 -26.77 15.17 -12.32
N GLN A 274 -26.08 16.00 -13.09
CA GLN A 274 -26.56 16.51 -14.39
C GLN A 274 -26.05 15.70 -15.58
N ARG A 275 -24.89 15.04 -15.44
CA ARG A 275 -24.27 14.18 -16.45
C ARG A 275 -23.30 13.23 -15.77
N ASP A 276 -23.05 12.09 -16.42
CA ASP A 276 -21.97 11.17 -16.09
C ASP A 276 -20.61 11.80 -16.38
N GLU A 277 -19.80 12.00 -15.33
CA GLU A 277 -18.57 12.81 -15.39
C GLU A 277 -17.30 11.98 -15.30
N ILE A 278 -17.36 10.78 -14.71
CA ILE A 278 -16.27 9.80 -14.67
C ILE A 278 -16.60 8.65 -15.61
N SER A 279 -15.60 8.22 -16.39
CA SER A 279 -15.76 7.00 -17.19
C SER A 279 -15.70 5.78 -16.26
N GLU A 280 -16.82 5.06 -16.19
CA GLU A 280 -17.08 3.78 -15.50
C GLU A 280 -16.23 2.59 -16.02
N GLU A 281 -14.94 2.82 -16.30
CA GLU A 281 -14.03 1.72 -16.61
C GLU A 281 -13.68 1.02 -15.30
N HIS A 282 -14.23 -0.18 -15.11
CA HIS A 282 -13.81 -1.08 -14.07
C HIS A 282 -12.28 -1.28 -14.11
N ILE A 283 -11.58 -0.75 -13.10
CA ILE A 283 -10.13 -0.85 -13.01
C ILE A 283 -9.76 -1.99 -12.07
N GLU A 284 -9.51 -3.17 -12.62
CA GLU A 284 -8.78 -4.24 -11.94
C GLU A 284 -7.28 -4.03 -12.15
N GLU A 285 -6.63 -3.29 -11.24
CA GLU A 285 -5.18 -3.23 -11.26
C GLU A 285 -4.60 -4.48 -10.61
N LYS A 286 -3.74 -5.16 -11.37
CA LYS A 286 -2.63 -5.90 -10.79
C LYS A 286 -1.72 -4.88 -10.14
N GLY A 287 -2.05 -4.51 -8.90
CA GLY A 287 -1.11 -3.76 -8.09
C GLY A 287 0.18 -4.55 -7.86
N VAL A 288 1.16 -3.86 -7.26
CA VAL A 288 2.60 -4.12 -7.34
C VAL A 288 3.04 -5.57 -7.09
#